data_AF-A0A7K2X225-F1
#
_entry.id   AF-A0A7K2X225-F1
#
_cell.length_a   1.000
_cell.length_b   1.000
_cell.length_c   1.000
_cell.angle_alpha   90.00
_cell.angle_beta   90.00
_cell.angle_gamma   90.00
#
_symmetry.space_group_name_H-M   'P 1'
#
loop_
_entity.id
_entity.type
_entity.pdbx_description
1 polymer ?
#
loop_
_entity_poly.entity_id
_entity_poly.type
_entity_poly.pdbx_seq_one_letter_code
_entity_poly.pdbx_strand_id
1 'polypeptide(L)'
;MEPEQNPEQPHPAELEFAKLRAGLAAGLTVEQSERLRGTTAEELAADAQALVTAFGVTDVSPPVTLVGGPRGVDVGSSRGGVADGAALYRAKHGLDEDGRRPEKPTPKPTNRNPYVERTYTMESR
;
A
#
# COMPACT_ATOMS: atom_id res chain seq x y z
N MET A 1 -44.87 40.49 0.48
CA MET A 1 -44.31 39.87 -0.73
C MET A 1 -43.42 38.75 -0.24
N GLU A 2 -43.99 37.55 -0.15
CA GLU A 2 -43.19 36.34 -0.02
C GLU A 2 -42.50 36.12 -1.37
N PRO A 3 -41.19 35.84 -1.42
CA PRO A 3 -40.53 35.54 -2.68
C PRO A 3 -41.05 34.19 -3.19
N GLU A 4 -41.70 34.20 -4.36
CA GLU A 4 -42.04 32.99 -5.12
C GLU A 4 -40.79 32.14 -5.29
N GLN A 5 -40.79 30.96 -4.67
CA GLN A 5 -39.80 29.92 -4.91
C GLN A 5 -40.01 29.38 -6.32
N ASN A 6 -39.24 29.89 -7.28
CA ASN A 6 -39.17 29.36 -8.64
C ASN A 6 -38.60 27.92 -8.59
N PRO A 7 -39.34 26.88 -9.02
CA PRO A 7 -38.97 25.47 -8.78
C PRO A 7 -37.87 24.92 -9.71
N GLU A 8 -37.24 25.73 -10.55
CA GLU A 8 -36.32 25.24 -11.61
C GLU A 8 -34.83 25.39 -11.33
N GLN A 9 -34.41 25.93 -10.18
CA GLN A 9 -32.99 25.98 -9.83
C GLN A 9 -32.67 24.95 -8.74
N PRO A 10 -31.78 23.97 -9.00
CA PRO A 10 -31.35 23.03 -7.98
C PRO A 10 -30.79 23.81 -6.81
N HIS A 11 -31.07 23.33 -5.59
CA HIS A 11 -30.65 24.04 -4.39
C HIS A 11 -29.12 24.18 -4.44
N PRO A 12 -28.52 25.33 -4.04
CA PRO A 12 -27.08 25.53 -4.13
C PRO A 12 -26.25 24.39 -3.52
N ALA A 13 -26.75 23.78 -2.44
CA ALA A 13 -26.14 22.62 -1.79
C ALA A 13 -26.14 21.34 -2.67
N GLU A 14 -27.17 21.13 -3.49
CA GLU A 14 -27.23 19.99 -4.42
C GLU A 14 -26.23 20.15 -5.55
N LEU A 15 -26.04 21.38 -6.02
CA LEU A 15 -25.08 21.71 -7.07
C LEU A 15 -23.64 21.55 -6.54
N GLU A 16 -23.36 21.98 -5.32
CA GLU A 16 -22.08 21.70 -4.64
C GLU A 16 -21.83 20.21 -4.48
N PHE A 17 -22.83 19.44 -4.06
CA PHE A 17 -22.71 17.99 -3.97
C PHE A 17 -22.46 17.33 -5.34
N ALA A 18 -23.13 17.82 -6.39
CA ALA A 18 -22.92 17.34 -7.76
C ALA A 18 -21.50 17.64 -8.25
N LYS A 19 -20.96 18.83 -7.96
CA LYS A 19 -19.57 19.22 -8.24
C LYS A 19 -18.57 18.30 -7.55
N LEU A 20 -18.76 18.07 -6.26
CA LEU A 20 -17.91 17.17 -5.48
C LEU A 20 -17.95 15.74 -6.03
N ARG A 21 -19.14 15.23 -6.35
CA ARG A 21 -19.28 13.88 -6.92
C ARG A 21 -18.58 13.78 -8.28
N ALA A 22 -18.77 14.75 -9.17
CA ALA A 22 -18.15 14.75 -10.50
C ALA A 22 -16.62 14.86 -10.42
N GLY A 23 -16.11 15.76 -9.59
CA GLY A 23 -14.67 15.95 -9.41
C GLY A 23 -14.00 14.74 -8.78
N LEU A 24 -14.56 14.17 -7.71
CA LEU A 24 -14.02 12.96 -7.09
C LEU A 24 -14.04 11.75 -8.03
N ALA A 25 -15.10 11.60 -8.85
CA ALA A 25 -15.17 10.55 -9.86
C ALA A 25 -14.08 10.69 -10.93
N ALA A 26 -13.67 11.93 -11.23
CA ALA A 26 -12.57 12.24 -12.15
C ALA A 26 -11.17 12.21 -11.48
N GLY A 27 -11.08 11.96 -10.17
CA GLY A 27 -9.82 11.92 -9.43
C GLY A 27 -9.30 13.30 -8.97
N LEU A 28 -10.15 14.33 -9.01
CA LEU A 28 -9.84 15.67 -8.52
C LEU A 28 -9.96 15.75 -6.99
N THR A 29 -9.21 16.66 -6.36
CA THR A 29 -9.37 16.98 -4.94
C THR A 29 -10.65 17.78 -4.69
N VAL A 30 -11.07 17.90 -3.42
CA VAL A 30 -12.23 18.71 -3.01
C VAL A 30 -12.06 20.16 -3.49
N GLU A 31 -10.90 20.78 -3.24
CA GLU A 31 -10.57 22.14 -3.68
C GLU A 31 -10.58 22.30 -5.21
N GLN A 32 -10.23 21.24 -5.95
CA GLN A 32 -10.30 21.25 -7.41
C GLN A 32 -11.73 21.11 -7.91
N SER A 33 -12.55 20.32 -7.22
CA SER A 33 -13.96 20.11 -7.54
C SER A 33 -14.79 21.39 -7.38
N GLU A 34 -14.41 22.27 -6.44
CA GLU A 34 -15.03 23.60 -6.28
C GLU A 34 -14.83 24.51 -7.49
N ARG A 35 -13.77 24.29 -8.28
CA ARG A 35 -13.48 25.09 -9.49
C ARG A 35 -14.37 24.73 -10.67
N LEU A 36 -15.14 23.63 -10.59
CA LEU A 36 -16.05 23.23 -11.64
C LEU A 36 -17.15 24.28 -11.82
N ARG A 37 -17.39 24.67 -13.07
CA ARG A 37 -18.34 25.70 -13.47
C ARG A 37 -19.64 25.14 -14.02
N GLY A 38 -19.67 23.84 -14.34
CA GLY A 38 -20.87 23.16 -14.83
C GLY A 38 -22.05 23.28 -13.85
N THR A 39 -23.25 23.32 -14.42
CA THR A 39 -24.52 23.39 -13.68
C THR A 39 -25.36 22.13 -13.84
N THR A 40 -25.08 21.34 -14.88
CA THR A 40 -25.67 20.02 -15.13
C THR A 40 -24.64 18.92 -14.90
N ALA A 41 -25.10 17.67 -14.76
CA ALA A 41 -24.21 16.53 -14.53
C ALA A 41 -23.25 16.31 -15.72
N GLU A 42 -23.73 16.52 -16.94
CA GLU A 42 -22.98 16.38 -18.18
C GLU A 42 -21.92 17.47 -18.31
N GLU A 43 -22.28 18.73 -18.01
CA GLU A 43 -21.33 19.85 -18.00
C GLU A 43 -20.24 19.64 -16.93
N LEU A 44 -20.63 19.18 -15.75
CA LEU A 44 -19.68 18.91 -14.66
C LEU A 44 -18.70 17.79 -15.00
N ALA A 45 -19.16 16.74 -15.68
CA ALA A 45 -18.30 15.64 -16.11
C ALA A 45 -17.29 16.11 -17.18
N ALA A 46 -17.75 16.87 -18.17
CA ALA A 46 -16.89 17.43 -19.22
C ALA A 46 -15.87 18.42 -18.65
N ASP A 47 -16.31 19.29 -17.74
CA ASP A 47 -15.45 20.28 -17.08
C ASP A 47 -14.42 19.59 -16.16
N ALA A 48 -14.82 18.53 -15.45
CA ALA A 48 -13.90 17.73 -14.64
C ALA A 48 -12.82 17.06 -15.50
N GLN A 49 -13.18 16.49 -16.66
CA GLN A 49 -12.20 15.92 -17.60
C GLN A 49 -11.26 16.97 -18.19
N ALA A 50 -11.79 18.15 -18.53
CA ALA A 50 -10.99 19.27 -19.00
C ALA A 50 -10.00 19.75 -17.92
N LEU A 51 -10.46 19.83 -16.67
CA LEU A 51 -9.65 20.23 -15.52
C LEU A 51 -8.55 19.20 -15.23
N VAL A 52 -8.89 17.90 -15.22
CA VAL A 52 -7.92 16.79 -15.09
C VAL A 52 -6.83 16.89 -16.14
N THR A 53 -7.22 17.13 -17.40
CA THR A 53 -6.31 17.29 -18.53
C THR A 53 -5.43 18.54 -18.36
N ALA A 54 -6.01 19.67 -17.95
CA ALA A 54 -5.31 20.93 -17.76
C ALA A 54 -4.27 20.88 -16.64
N PHE A 55 -4.55 20.14 -15.56
CA PHE A 55 -3.59 19.91 -14.48
C PHE A 55 -2.57 18.81 -14.80
N GLY A 56 -2.67 18.14 -15.95
CA GLY A 56 -1.81 17.01 -16.28
C GLY A 56 -1.94 15.88 -15.26
N VAL A 57 -3.12 15.68 -14.68
CA VAL A 57 -3.42 14.54 -13.80
C VAL A 57 -3.62 13.29 -14.67
N THR A 58 -2.61 12.97 -15.47
CA THR A 58 -2.45 11.68 -16.13
C THR A 58 -1.78 10.67 -15.22
N ASP A 59 -1.31 11.09 -14.06
CA ASP A 59 -0.72 10.20 -13.08
C ASP A 59 -1.53 10.22 -11.81
N VAL A 60 -2.14 9.06 -11.54
CA VAL A 60 -2.22 8.46 -10.22
C VAL A 60 -1.13 9.09 -9.35
N SER A 61 -1.52 10.00 -8.46
CA SER A 61 -0.57 10.59 -7.51
C SER A 61 0.22 9.42 -6.93
N PRO A 62 1.56 9.33 -7.15
CA PRO A 62 2.33 8.23 -6.60
C PRO A 62 2.02 8.22 -5.12
N PRO A 63 1.67 7.05 -4.54
CA PRO A 63 1.19 6.96 -3.18
C PRO A 63 2.12 7.78 -2.32
N VAL A 64 1.57 8.81 -1.65
CA VAL A 64 2.31 9.76 -0.84
C VAL A 64 3.39 8.98 -0.11
N THR A 65 4.66 9.25 -0.44
CA THR A 65 5.78 8.60 0.22
C THR A 65 5.79 9.11 1.66
N LEU A 66 4.98 8.49 2.50
CA LEU A 66 4.99 8.71 3.94
C LEU A 66 6.43 8.45 4.39
N VAL A 67 6.99 9.39 5.13
CA VAL A 67 8.33 9.28 5.70
C VAL A 67 8.42 7.93 6.44
N GLY A 68 9.19 7.00 5.88
CA GLY A 68 9.20 5.59 6.31
C GLY A 68 9.39 4.55 5.19
N GLY A 69 9.33 4.96 3.91
CA GLY A 69 9.49 4.04 2.78
C GLY A 69 8.24 3.17 2.56
N PRO A 70 8.24 2.26 1.57
CA PRO A 70 7.14 1.32 1.38
C PRO A 70 6.93 0.58 2.70
N ARG A 71 5.78 0.78 3.36
CA ARG A 71 5.41 0.02 4.55
C ARG A 71 5.54 -1.44 4.17
N GLY A 72 6.51 -2.12 4.81
CA GLY A 72 6.85 -3.49 4.46
C GLY A 72 5.58 -4.32 4.34
N VAL A 73 5.58 -5.21 3.37
CA VAL A 73 4.50 -6.19 3.07
C VAL A 73 4.19 -7.09 4.29
N ASP A 74 4.92 -6.92 5.40
CA ASP A 74 4.75 -7.55 6.70
C ASP A 74 3.30 -7.42 7.25
N VAL A 75 2.51 -6.44 6.79
CA VAL A 75 1.06 -6.40 6.96
C VAL A 75 0.37 -6.26 5.60
N GLY A 76 -0.25 -7.34 5.13
CA GLY A 76 -0.95 -7.37 3.84
C GLY A 76 -2.01 -6.27 3.75
N SER A 77 -1.88 -5.40 2.75
CA SER A 77 -2.86 -4.35 2.51
C SER A 77 -4.22 -4.97 2.20
N SER A 78 -5.22 -4.59 3.01
CA SER A 78 -6.66 -4.65 2.75
C SER A 78 -7.46 -5.96 2.93
N ARG A 79 -6.88 -7.16 2.98
CA ARG A 79 -7.65 -8.42 3.24
C ARG A 79 -6.94 -9.52 4.05
N GLY A 80 -5.68 -9.31 4.45
CA GLY A 80 -4.91 -10.33 5.16
C GLY A 80 -5.09 -10.23 6.67
N GLY A 81 -5.60 -11.29 7.30
CA GLY A 81 -5.75 -11.36 8.75
C GLY A 81 -4.41 -11.53 9.48
N VAL A 82 -4.45 -11.61 10.82
CA VAL A 82 -3.26 -11.90 11.66
C VAL A 82 -2.54 -13.18 11.21
N ALA A 83 -3.28 -14.16 10.70
CA ALA A 83 -2.75 -15.41 10.17
C ALA A 83 -1.83 -15.21 8.95
N ASP A 84 -2.20 -14.30 8.04
CA ASP A 84 -1.41 -14.00 6.84
C ASP A 84 -0.12 -13.26 7.20
N GLY A 85 -0.19 -12.34 8.18
CA GLY A 85 0.99 -11.68 8.74
C GLY A 85 1.95 -12.67 9.41
N ALA A 86 1.42 -13.62 10.18
CA ALA A 86 2.22 -14.66 10.82
C ALA A 86 2.89 -15.59 9.79
N ALA A 87 2.22 -15.92 8.67
CA ALA A 87 2.82 -16.69 7.58
C ALA A 87 3.98 -15.94 6.90
N LEU A 88 3.81 -14.66 6.60
CA LEU A 88 4.86 -13.84 5.99
C LEU A 88 6.07 -13.67 6.91
N TYR A 89 5.83 -13.45 8.21
CA TYR A 89 6.90 -13.39 9.20
C TYR A 89 7.70 -14.69 9.27
N ARG A 90 7.02 -15.85 9.29
CA ARG A 90 7.67 -17.17 9.27
C ARG A 90 8.54 -17.35 8.04
N ALA A 91 8.02 -17.04 6.85
CA ALA A 91 8.76 -17.15 5.60
C ALA A 91 10.02 -16.25 5.58
N LYS A 92 9.91 -15.01 6.05
CA LYS A 92 11.01 -14.04 6.10
C LYS A 92 12.12 -14.46 7.07
N HIS A 93 11.75 -15.07 8.19
CA HIS A 93 12.68 -15.45 9.24
C HIS A 93 13.11 -16.92 9.18
N GLY A 94 12.67 -17.66 8.14
CA GLY A 94 12.96 -19.07 7.96
C GLY A 94 12.45 -19.91 9.13
N LEU A 95 11.27 -19.59 9.64
CA LEU A 95 10.62 -20.31 10.73
C LEU A 95 9.63 -21.33 10.16
N ASP A 96 9.47 -22.45 10.85
CA ASP A 96 8.46 -23.46 10.55
C ASP A 96 7.05 -23.02 10.95
N GLU A 97 6.06 -23.88 10.72
CA GLU A 97 4.66 -23.56 11.01
C GLU A 97 4.40 -23.23 12.50
N ASP A 98 5.23 -23.77 13.39
CA ASP A 98 5.17 -23.52 14.84
C ASP A 98 6.01 -22.30 15.29
N GLY A 99 6.60 -21.56 14.35
CA GLY A 99 7.40 -20.37 14.63
C GLY A 99 8.81 -20.68 15.16
N ARG A 100 9.29 -21.91 15.02
CA ARG A 100 10.63 -22.35 15.43
C ARG A 100 11.57 -22.32 14.24
N ARG A 101 12.86 -22.12 14.51
CA ARG A 101 13.87 -22.31 13.46
C ARG A 101 14.04 -23.80 13.21
N PRO A 102 14.08 -24.25 11.94
CA PRO A 102 14.41 -25.62 11.63
C PRO A 102 15.80 -25.95 12.20
N GLU A 103 15.91 -27.11 12.83
CA GLU A 103 17.18 -27.58 13.39
C GLU A 103 18.20 -27.66 12.25
N LYS A 104 19.25 -26.84 12.33
CA LYS A 104 20.37 -26.96 11.39
C LYS A 104 20.97 -28.35 11.61
N PRO A 105 21.21 -29.14 10.55
CA PRO A 105 21.93 -30.40 10.71
C PRO A 105 23.27 -30.08 11.36
N THR A 106 23.54 -30.71 12.51
CA THR A 106 24.82 -30.57 13.20
C THR A 106 25.93 -30.84 12.20
N PRO A 107 26.88 -29.91 11.98
CA PRO A 107 28.00 -30.18 11.11
C PRO A 107 28.72 -31.42 11.64
N LYS A 108 28.85 -32.45 10.79
CA LYS A 108 29.67 -33.63 11.13
C LYS A 108 31.03 -33.10 11.57
N PRO A 109 31.57 -33.52 12.72
CA PRO A 109 32.90 -33.11 13.12
C PRO A 109 33.90 -33.67 12.11
N THR A 110 34.23 -32.89 11.09
CA THR A 110 35.40 -33.17 10.26
C THR A 110 36.58 -32.94 11.17
N ASN A 111 37.20 -34.04 11.59
CA ASN A 111 38.39 -34.05 12.42
C ASN A 111 39.57 -33.49 11.58
N ARG A 112 39.55 -32.18 11.38
CA ARG A 112 40.50 -31.41 10.57
C ARG A 112 41.40 -30.61 11.51
N ASN A 113 41.82 -31.23 12.61
CA ASN A 113 42.83 -30.66 13.46
C ASN A 113 44.20 -31.17 12.97
N PRO A 114 45.01 -30.34 12.28
CA PRO A 114 46.31 -30.75 11.76
C PRO A 114 47.34 -31.02 12.87
N TYR A 115 46.99 -30.70 14.13
CA TYR A 115 47.79 -30.94 15.32
C TYR A 115 47.29 -32.15 16.15
N VAL A 116 46.40 -32.99 15.62
CA VAL A 116 46.13 -34.30 16.25
C VAL A 116 47.37 -35.16 16.05
N GLU A 117 48.25 -35.08 17.04
CA GLU A 117 49.51 -35.78 17.13
C GLU A 117 49.30 -37.27 16.90
N ARG A 118 50.03 -37.83 15.95
CA ARG A 118 50.22 -39.28 15.84
C ARG A 118 50.97 -39.69 17.10
N THR A 119 50.29 -40.37 18.02
CA THR A 119 50.91 -40.94 19.21
C THR A 119 52.11 -41.78 18.78
N TYR A 120 53.30 -41.36 19.21
CA TYR A 120 54.57 -42.05 19.00
C TYR A 120 54.52 -43.40 19.73
N THR A 121 54.38 -44.50 18.98
CA THR A 121 54.60 -45.85 19.50
C THR A 121 56.11 -46.04 19.68
N MET A 122 56.59 -45.92 20.92
CA MET A 122 57.89 -46.48 21.29
C MET A 122 57.79 -48.01 21.15
N GLU A 123 58.31 -48.56 20.05
CA GLU A 123 58.60 -50.00 19.99
C GLU A 123 59.58 -50.34 21.11
N SER A 124 59.10 -51.13 22.07
CA SER A 124 59.93 -51.72 23.10
C SER A 124 60.28 -53.13 22.66
N ARG A 125 61.49 -53.33 22.13
CA ARG A 125 62.20 -54.59 22.28
C ARG A 125 63.70 -54.48 22.07
#